data_AF-A0A7C1P5D7-F1
#
_entry.id   AF-A0A7C1P5D7-F1
#
_cell.length_a   1.000
_cell.length_b   1.000
_cell.length_c   1.000
_cell.angle_alpha   90.00
_cell.angle_beta   90.00
_cell.angle_gamma   90.00
#
_symmetry.space_group_name_H-M   'P 1'
#
loop_
_entity.id
_entity.type
_entity.pdbx_description
1 polymer ?
#
loop_
_entity_poly.entity_id
_entity_poly.type
_entity_poly.pdbx_seq_one_letter_code
_entity_poly.pdbx_strand_id
1 'polypeptide(L)'
;PKLDVEGATAASNLGGSSWYVLDASAEKDEAIDFLNEVYAKDLDFYQKILTERGAVGSLLAARTGEAYQKPDDFFSGQTVWQNFADWLEQVPAVNYGIFTNELDTAVTANFPALLKGTPVDDVLKAIESQAAGQIQ
;
A
#
# COMPACT_ATOMS: atom_id res chain seq x y z
N PRO A 1 -8.29 7.37 13.48
CA PRO A 1 -9.67 7.62 12.97
C PRO A 1 -10.08 6.49 12.04
N LYS A 2 -11.29 5.96 12.18
CA LYS A 2 -11.86 4.98 11.26
C LYS A 2 -13.25 5.44 10.82
N LEU A 3 -13.69 5.03 9.64
CA LEU A 3 -15.05 5.29 9.17
C LEU A 3 -16.06 4.45 9.97
N ASP A 4 -17.29 4.93 10.08
CA ASP A 4 -18.40 4.20 10.72
C ASP A 4 -19.14 3.33 9.70
N VAL A 5 -18.41 2.38 9.11
CA VAL A 5 -18.93 1.41 8.14
C VAL A 5 -18.40 0.02 8.48
N GLU A 6 -19.16 -1.01 8.11
CA GLU A 6 -18.74 -2.41 8.32
C GLU A 6 -17.42 -2.69 7.60
N GLY A 7 -16.48 -3.35 8.28
CA GLY A 7 -15.16 -3.66 7.75
C GLY A 7 -14.12 -2.53 7.79
N ALA A 8 -14.48 -1.31 8.22
CA ALA A 8 -13.51 -0.22 8.34
C ALA A 8 -12.48 -0.46 9.46
N THR A 9 -11.20 -0.33 9.11
CA THR A 9 -10.08 -0.37 10.06
C THR A 9 -9.46 1.02 10.23
N ALA A 10 -8.51 1.14 11.15
CA ALA A 10 -7.71 2.37 11.32
C ALA A 10 -6.39 2.33 10.53
N ALA A 11 -6.20 1.31 9.68
CA ALA A 11 -5.00 1.09 8.89
C ALA A 11 -5.31 1.22 7.40
N SER A 12 -4.41 1.86 6.66
CA SER A 12 -4.47 1.98 5.21
C SER A 12 -3.04 1.90 4.65
N ASN A 13 -2.92 1.68 3.35
CA ASN A 13 -1.66 1.64 2.63
C ASN A 13 -1.62 2.75 1.58
N LEU A 14 -0.48 3.45 1.49
CA LEU A 14 -0.22 4.45 0.45
C LEU A 14 1.11 4.13 -0.23
N GLY A 15 1.04 3.73 -1.49
CA GLY A 15 2.21 3.36 -2.28
C GLY A 15 2.58 1.88 -2.15
N GLY A 16 3.88 1.62 -2.17
CA GLY A 16 4.43 0.29 -2.47
C GLY A 16 4.79 0.17 -3.95
N SER A 17 5.57 -0.85 -4.29
CA SER A 17 6.02 -1.11 -5.66
C SER A 17 5.92 -2.59 -5.95
N SER A 18 5.81 -2.90 -7.24
CA SER A 18 5.70 -4.27 -7.74
C SER A 18 6.78 -4.53 -8.77
N TRP A 19 7.27 -5.76 -8.80
CA TRP A 19 8.12 -6.26 -9.88
C TRP A 19 7.25 -6.98 -10.90
N TYR A 20 7.48 -6.72 -12.18
CA TYR A 20 6.76 -7.34 -13.27
C TYR A 20 7.74 -8.05 -14.19
N VAL A 21 7.43 -9.30 -14.56
CA VAL A 21 8.10 -9.99 -15.65
C VAL A 21 7.25 -9.81 -16.89
N LEU A 22 7.82 -9.16 -17.90
CA LEU A 22 7.12 -8.94 -19.17
C LEU A 22 7.03 -10.25 -19.93
N ASP A 23 5.86 -10.49 -20.54
CA ASP A 23 5.60 -11.72 -21.29
C ASP A 23 6.60 -11.95 -22.43
N ALA A 24 7.05 -10.86 -23.07
CA ALA A 24 8.03 -10.88 -24.16
C ALA A 24 9.50 -11.00 -23.69
N SER A 25 9.76 -11.20 -22.40
CA SER A 25 11.13 -11.38 -21.89
C SER A 25 11.77 -12.63 -22.48
N ALA A 26 13.02 -12.53 -22.94
CA ALA A 26 13.79 -13.67 -23.42
C ALA A 26 14.14 -14.64 -22.28
N GLU A 27 14.33 -14.12 -21.07
CA GLU A 27 14.73 -14.87 -19.86
C GLU A 27 13.56 -14.88 -18.85
N LYS A 28 12.35 -15.18 -19.35
CA LYS A 28 11.10 -15.06 -18.57
C LYS A 28 11.11 -15.98 -17.35
N ASP A 29 11.48 -17.24 -17.54
CA ASP A 29 11.42 -18.26 -16.48
C ASP A 29 12.48 -17.97 -15.40
N GLU A 30 13.70 -17.60 -15.81
CA GLU A 30 14.78 -17.21 -14.90
C GLU A 30 14.43 -15.94 -14.11
N ALA A 31 13.77 -14.96 -14.73
CA ALA A 31 13.32 -13.76 -14.04
C ALA A 31 12.22 -14.08 -13.00
N ILE A 32 11.29 -14.98 -13.33
CA ILE A 32 10.26 -15.45 -12.39
C ILE A 32 10.93 -16.17 -11.22
N ASP A 33 11.85 -17.08 -11.49
CA ASP A 33 12.58 -17.84 -10.46
C ASP A 33 13.37 -16.92 -9.54
N PHE A 34 14.09 -15.94 -10.09
CA PHE A 34 14.80 -14.94 -9.29
C PHE A 34 13.86 -14.16 -8.35
N LEU A 35 12.73 -13.67 -8.87
CA LEU A 35 11.77 -12.93 -8.05
C LEU A 35 11.15 -13.82 -6.97
N ASN A 36 10.87 -15.08 -7.27
CA ASN A 36 10.37 -16.04 -6.29
C ASN A 36 11.39 -16.32 -5.18
N GLU A 37 12.65 -16.56 -5.51
CA GLU A 37 13.66 -16.86 -4.51
C GLU A 37 13.96 -15.65 -3.62
N VAL A 38 14.10 -14.45 -4.20
CA VAL A 38 14.46 -13.26 -3.43
C VAL A 38 13.26 -12.58 -2.78
N TYR A 39 12.23 -12.23 -3.55
CA TYR A 39 11.15 -11.38 -3.05
C TYR A 39 10.01 -12.17 -2.41
N ALA A 40 9.86 -13.47 -2.69
CA ALA A 40 8.80 -14.27 -2.06
C ALA A 40 9.29 -15.11 -0.86
N LYS A 41 10.59 -15.38 -0.74
CA LYS A 41 11.11 -16.34 0.25
C LYS A 41 12.26 -15.83 1.13
N ASP A 42 13.13 -14.95 0.62
CA ASP A 42 14.35 -14.56 1.33
C ASP A 42 14.08 -13.58 2.48
N LEU A 43 14.03 -14.11 3.70
CA LEU A 43 13.80 -13.31 4.91
C LEU A 43 14.97 -12.39 5.25
N ASP A 44 16.20 -12.80 4.94
CA ASP A 44 17.42 -12.04 5.22
C ASP A 44 17.51 -10.82 4.30
N PHE A 45 17.11 -10.97 3.05
CA PHE A 45 16.95 -9.85 2.13
C PHE A 45 16.03 -8.77 2.71
N TYR A 46 14.89 -9.16 3.30
CA TYR A 46 13.96 -8.22 3.92
C TYR A 46 14.50 -7.57 5.20
N GLN A 47 15.34 -8.25 5.98
CA GLN A 47 16.06 -7.61 7.10
C GLN A 47 17.05 -6.55 6.57
N LYS A 48 17.79 -6.92 5.52
CA LYS A 48 18.82 -6.07 4.93
C LYS A 48 18.23 -4.83 4.27
N ILE A 49 17.22 -4.98 3.42
CA ILE A 49 16.65 -3.84 2.68
C ILE A 49 15.92 -2.85 3.61
N LEU A 50 15.35 -3.33 4.72
CA LEU A 50 14.80 -2.47 5.75
C LEU A 50 15.89 -1.56 6.34
N THR A 51 16.99 -2.16 6.80
CA THR A 51 18.05 -1.41 7.48
C THR A 51 18.89 -0.55 6.54
N GLU A 52 19.15 -1.02 5.32
CA GLU A 52 20.01 -0.32 4.37
C GLU A 52 19.28 0.71 3.51
N ARG A 53 17.96 0.56 3.30
CA ARG A 53 17.17 1.39 2.38
C ARG A 53 15.86 1.91 2.97
N GLY A 54 15.51 1.55 4.20
CA GLY A 54 14.24 1.95 4.83
C GLY A 54 13.01 1.29 4.19
N ALA A 55 13.19 0.25 3.39
CA ALA A 55 12.09 -0.38 2.66
C ALA A 55 11.36 -1.40 3.55
N VAL A 56 10.11 -1.11 3.89
CA VAL A 56 9.23 -2.04 4.62
C VAL A 56 8.60 -3.01 3.63
N GLY A 57 8.88 -4.31 3.82
CA GLY A 57 8.46 -5.36 2.90
C GLY A 57 7.01 -5.81 3.03
N SER A 58 6.44 -6.30 1.93
CA SER A 58 5.11 -6.94 1.90
C SER A 58 5.11 -8.41 2.38
N LEU A 59 6.27 -9.07 2.45
CA LEU A 59 6.38 -10.45 2.93
C LEU A 59 6.16 -10.51 4.46
N LEU A 60 5.00 -11.02 4.87
CA LEU A 60 4.57 -11.09 6.27
C LEU A 60 5.59 -11.80 7.17
N ALA A 61 6.09 -12.96 6.72
CA ALA A 61 7.00 -13.79 7.51
C ALA A 61 8.33 -13.09 7.85
N ALA A 62 8.79 -12.12 7.05
CA ALA A 62 10.04 -11.42 7.31
C ALA A 62 9.94 -10.44 8.48
N ARG A 63 8.73 -10.06 8.88
CA ARG A 63 8.51 -8.98 9.85
C ARG A 63 8.74 -9.39 11.29
N THR A 64 8.88 -10.69 11.56
CA THR A 64 9.25 -11.21 12.89
C THR A 64 10.76 -11.20 13.14
N GLY A 65 11.56 -10.80 12.15
CA GLY A 65 13.02 -10.72 12.28
C GLY A 65 13.49 -9.56 13.16
N GLU A 66 14.74 -9.65 13.64
CA GLU A 66 15.30 -8.69 14.59
C GLU A 66 15.29 -7.25 14.07
N ALA A 67 15.47 -7.01 12.76
CA ALA A 67 15.54 -5.66 12.22
C ALA A 67 14.23 -4.88 12.42
N TYR A 68 13.09 -5.56 12.36
CA TYR A 68 11.77 -4.95 12.57
C TYR A 68 11.51 -4.61 14.04
N GLN A 69 12.18 -5.31 14.97
CA GLN A 69 11.99 -5.14 16.41
C GLN A 69 12.95 -4.10 17.01
N LYS A 70 13.87 -3.52 16.22
CA LYS A 70 14.84 -2.56 16.76
C LYS A 70 14.15 -1.25 17.18
N PRO A 71 14.42 -0.77 18.41
CA PRO A 71 14.08 0.60 18.81
C PRO A 71 14.77 1.63 17.91
N ASP A 72 14.06 2.71 17.61
CA ASP A 72 14.60 3.84 16.86
C ASP A 72 14.70 5.08 17.76
N ASP A 73 15.92 5.61 17.91
CA ASP A 73 16.22 6.74 18.79
C ASP A 73 15.54 8.03 18.33
N PHE A 74 15.40 8.25 17.02
CA PHE A 74 14.69 9.42 16.49
C PHE A 74 13.23 9.40 16.94
N PHE A 75 12.63 8.21 17.01
CA PHE A 75 11.27 7.99 17.50
C PHE A 75 11.20 7.71 19.01
N SER A 76 12.19 8.19 19.79
CA SER A 76 12.22 8.06 21.26
C SER A 76 12.20 6.61 21.75
N GLY A 77 12.90 5.73 21.04
CA GLY A 77 13.03 4.30 21.39
C GLY A 77 11.82 3.45 20.99
N GLN A 78 10.94 3.95 20.12
CA GLN A 78 9.83 3.15 19.60
C GLN A 78 10.32 2.11 18.58
N THR A 79 9.71 0.94 18.58
CA THR A 79 9.90 -0.11 17.57
C THR A 79 9.05 0.18 16.34
N VAL A 80 9.36 1.28 15.64
CA VAL A 80 8.51 1.82 14.57
C VAL A 80 8.29 0.84 13.41
N TRP A 81 9.29 0.02 13.10
CA TRP A 81 9.18 -0.99 12.04
C TRP A 81 8.23 -2.13 12.42
N GLN A 82 8.21 -2.53 13.70
CA GLN A 82 7.21 -3.46 14.22
C GLN A 82 5.82 -2.85 14.16
N ASN A 83 5.67 -1.56 14.53
CA ASN A 83 4.38 -0.89 14.42
C ASN A 83 3.85 -0.90 12.97
N PHE A 84 4.70 -0.60 11.98
CA PHE A 84 4.32 -0.69 10.57
C PHE A 84 3.97 -2.12 10.14
N ALA A 85 4.73 -3.12 10.61
CA ALA A 85 4.45 -4.52 10.35
C ALA A 85 3.05 -4.92 10.86
N ASP A 86 2.72 -4.55 12.09
CA ASP A 86 1.45 -4.85 12.75
C ASP A 86 0.28 -4.12 12.07
N TRP A 87 0.48 -2.88 11.60
CA TRP A 87 -0.56 -2.12 10.89
C TRP A 87 -0.83 -2.67 9.48
N LEU A 88 0.19 -3.15 8.78
CA LEU A 88 0.04 -3.72 7.45
C LEU A 88 -0.86 -4.97 7.45
N GLU A 89 -0.89 -5.75 8.53
CA GLU A 89 -1.81 -6.90 8.69
C GLU A 89 -3.27 -6.48 8.86
N GLN A 90 -3.52 -5.22 9.21
CA GLN A 90 -4.85 -4.67 9.47
C GLN A 90 -5.40 -3.89 8.27
N VAL A 91 -4.61 -3.75 7.19
CA VAL A 91 -5.06 -3.07 5.98
C VAL A 91 -6.08 -3.96 5.26
N PRO A 92 -7.32 -3.49 5.04
CA PRO A 92 -8.31 -4.27 4.30
C PRO A 92 -7.87 -4.42 2.84
N ALA A 93 -8.13 -5.59 2.26
CA ALA A 93 -7.88 -5.80 0.84
C ALA A 93 -8.83 -4.93 -0.01
N VAL A 94 -8.28 -4.24 -0.99
CA VAL A 94 -9.02 -3.41 -1.95
C VAL A 94 -8.78 -3.95 -3.35
N ASN A 95 -9.85 -4.09 -4.13
CA ASN A 95 -9.75 -4.46 -5.53
C ASN A 95 -9.53 -3.20 -6.38
N TYR A 96 -8.30 -2.99 -6.84
CA TYR A 96 -7.97 -1.88 -7.72
C TYR A 96 -8.35 -2.21 -9.16
N GLY A 97 -9.18 -1.34 -9.76
CA GLY A 97 -9.54 -1.42 -11.16
C GLY A 97 -8.54 -0.72 -12.07
N ILE A 98 -8.66 -0.96 -13.37
CA ILE A 98 -7.82 -0.31 -14.40
C ILE A 98 -7.94 1.22 -14.41
N PHE A 99 -9.03 1.76 -13.88
CA PHE A 99 -9.33 3.20 -13.85
C PHE A 99 -9.06 3.87 -12.48
N THR A 100 -8.15 3.30 -11.69
CA THR A 100 -7.83 3.83 -10.35
C THR A 100 -7.35 5.29 -10.43
N ASN A 101 -6.55 5.64 -11.45
CA ASN A 101 -5.99 6.98 -11.58
C ASN A 101 -7.05 8.04 -11.97
N GLU A 102 -8.01 7.67 -12.81
CA GLU A 102 -9.16 8.49 -13.17
C GLU A 102 -10.03 8.75 -11.94
N LEU A 103 -10.28 7.71 -11.14
CA LEU A 103 -11.01 7.85 -9.89
C LEU A 103 -10.26 8.75 -8.88
N ASP A 104 -8.96 8.57 -8.70
CA ASP A 104 -8.13 9.43 -7.83
C ASP A 104 -8.15 10.91 -8.27
N THR A 105 -8.17 11.14 -9.58
CA THR A 105 -8.31 12.50 -10.15
C THR A 105 -9.67 13.09 -9.81
N ALA A 106 -10.75 12.32 -9.93
CA ALA A 106 -12.09 12.75 -9.56
C ALA A 106 -12.21 13.04 -8.06
N VAL A 107 -11.65 12.18 -7.20
CA VAL A 107 -11.58 12.40 -5.74
C VAL A 107 -10.87 13.71 -5.43
N THR A 108 -9.68 13.92 -6.02
CA THR A 108 -8.87 15.12 -5.80
C THR A 108 -9.60 16.39 -6.24
N ALA A 109 -10.28 16.35 -7.39
CA ALA A 109 -11.02 17.50 -7.92
C ALA A 109 -12.21 17.90 -7.03
N ASN A 110 -12.85 16.94 -6.37
CA ASN A 110 -14.04 17.16 -5.55
C ASN A 110 -13.72 17.33 -4.04
N PHE A 111 -12.50 17.00 -3.60
CA PHE A 111 -12.07 17.16 -2.20
C PHE A 111 -12.27 18.58 -1.63
N PRO A 112 -12.04 19.69 -2.38
CA PRO A 112 -12.30 21.02 -1.86
C PRO A 112 -13.77 21.28 -1.50
N ALA A 113 -14.73 20.59 -2.11
CA ALA A 113 -16.16 20.72 -1.77
C ALA A 113 -16.45 20.11 -0.40
N LEU A 114 -15.84 18.96 -0.09
CA LEU A 114 -15.93 18.34 1.23
C LEU A 114 -15.40 19.28 2.32
N LEU A 115 -14.25 19.93 2.08
CA LEU A 115 -13.66 20.90 3.02
C LEU A 115 -14.55 22.13 3.26
N LYS A 116 -15.43 22.46 2.31
CA LYS A 116 -16.40 23.57 2.42
C LYS A 116 -17.72 23.16 3.09
N GLY A 117 -17.85 21.90 3.50
CA GLY A 117 -19.03 21.39 4.21
C GLY A 117 -20.14 20.84 3.31
N THR A 118 -19.85 20.57 2.03
CA THR A 118 -20.79 19.79 1.20
C THR A 118 -21.00 18.41 1.82
N PRO A 119 -22.25 17.89 1.90
CA PRO A 119 -22.51 16.55 2.43
C PRO A 119 -21.67 15.49 1.71
N VAL A 120 -21.11 14.53 2.47
CA VAL A 120 -20.24 13.47 1.93
C VAL A 120 -20.93 12.72 0.79
N ASP A 121 -22.21 12.38 0.93
CA ASP A 121 -22.99 11.68 -0.09
C ASP A 121 -23.07 12.46 -1.41
N ASP A 122 -23.13 13.79 -1.36
CA ASP A 122 -23.20 14.62 -2.55
C ASP A 122 -21.82 14.78 -3.21
N VAL A 123 -20.76 14.82 -2.41
CA VAL A 123 -19.37 14.77 -2.92
C VAL A 123 -19.10 13.43 -3.59
N LEU A 124 -19.53 12.31 -3.00
CA LEU A 124 -19.37 10.97 -3.57
C LEU A 124 -20.12 10.82 -4.90
N LYS A 125 -21.36 11.33 -5.00
CA LYS A 125 -22.10 11.36 -6.28
C LYS A 125 -21.39 12.19 -7.34
N ALA A 126 -20.79 13.32 -6.96
CA ALA A 126 -20.02 14.15 -7.90
C ALA A 126 -18.76 13.44 -8.40
N ILE A 127 -18.05 12.75 -7.50
CA ILE A 127 -16.88 11.92 -7.85
C ILE A 127 -17.29 10.80 -8.82
N GLU A 128 -18.35 10.05 -8.49
CA GLU A 128 -18.86 8.98 -9.34
C GLU A 128 -19.26 9.50 -10.73
N SER A 129 -20.03 10.59 -10.79
CA SER A 129 -20.45 11.20 -12.05
C SER A 129 -19.26 11.67 -12.89
N GLN A 130 -18.21 12.22 -12.27
CA GLN A 130 -17.02 12.66 -12.97
C GLN A 130 -16.21 11.46 -13.48
N ALA A 131 -15.97 10.45 -12.64
CA ALA A 131 -15.21 9.26 -13.00
C ALA A 131 -15.91 8.48 -14.13
N ALA A 132 -17.23 8.32 -14.07
CA ALA A 132 -18.01 7.65 -15.12
C ALA A 132 -17.88 8.34 -16.49
N GLY A 133 -17.67 9.66 -16.54
CA GLY A 133 -17.41 10.39 -17.78
C GLY A 133 -16.00 10.25 -18.33
N GLN A 134 -15.05 9.72 -17.53
CA GLN A 134 -13.64 9.56 -17.89
C GLN A 134 -13.27 8.11 -18.25
N ILE A 135 -14.11 7.15 -17.85
CA ILE A 135 -13.96 5.73 -18.13
C ILE A 135 -14.51 5.43 -19.54
N GLN A 136 -13.71 4.80 -20.40
CA GLN A 136 -14.09 4.36 -21.77
C GLN A 136 -14.33 2.85 -21.83
#